data_AF-A0A2S7JSZ7-F1
#
_entry.id   AF-A0A2S7JSZ7-F1
#
_cell.length_a   1.000
_cell.length_b   1.000
_cell.length_c   1.000
_cell.angle_alpha   90.00
_cell.angle_beta   90.00
_cell.angle_gamma   90.00
#
_symmetry.space_group_name_H-M   'P 1'
#
loop_
_entity.id
_entity.type
_entity.pdbx_description
1 polymer ?
#
loop_
_entity_poly.entity_id
_entity_poly.type
_entity_poly.pdbx_seq_one_letter_code
_entity_poly.pdbx_strand_id
1 'polypeptide(L)'
;MNHLNLAPNFNEPGKRYFRDFTPGDDFYQALIDTHRDLSDAQSALVNAKLILLLANHVGDMHVLREALALARADLIQEPKL
;
A
#
# COMPACT_ATOMS: atom_id res chain seq x y z
N MET A 1 -5.98 -20.87 2.65
CA MET A 1 -5.78 -19.90 3.74
C MET A 1 -5.36 -18.60 3.07
N ASN A 2 -6.04 -17.48 3.33
CA ASN A 2 -5.55 -16.18 2.86
C ASN A 2 -4.36 -15.79 3.73
N HIS A 3 -3.23 -15.49 3.08
CA HIS A 3 -2.02 -15.04 3.76
C HIS A 3 -2.00 -13.52 3.84
N LEU A 4 -2.60 -12.84 2.87
CA LEU A 4 -2.73 -11.39 2.84
C LEU A 4 -3.88 -10.89 3.71
N ASN A 5 -3.61 -9.88 4.56
CA ASN A 5 -4.63 -9.16 5.30
C ASN A 5 -5.20 -8.00 4.47
N LEU A 6 -6.53 -7.99 4.27
CA LEU A 6 -7.26 -6.95 3.54
C LEU A 6 -8.00 -5.96 4.47
N ALA A 7 -7.99 -6.20 5.78
CA ALA A 7 -8.55 -5.29 6.77
C ALA A 7 -7.56 -4.15 7.08
N PRO A 8 -8.06 -2.97 7.51
CA PRO A 8 -7.20 -1.88 7.99
C PRO A 8 -6.25 -2.37 9.09
N ASN A 9 -4.94 -2.15 8.91
CA ASN A 9 -3.91 -2.64 9.82
C ASN A 9 -2.82 -1.59 10.12
N PHE A 10 -3.14 -0.31 9.96
CA PHE A 10 -2.21 0.78 10.29
C PHE A 10 -2.16 0.99 11.80
N ASN A 11 -0.97 0.91 12.38
CA ASN A 11 -0.73 1.14 13.80
C ASN A 11 0.72 1.58 14.05
N GLU A 12 0.94 2.32 15.13
CA GLU A 12 2.27 2.67 15.63
C GLU A 12 2.46 2.03 17.02
N PRO A 13 3.49 1.19 17.24
CA PRO A 13 3.74 0.58 18.53
C PRO A 13 3.85 1.62 19.65
N GLY A 14 3.03 1.46 20.70
CA GLY A 14 3.03 2.36 21.85
C GLY A 14 2.20 3.64 21.69
N LYS A 15 1.65 3.93 20.51
CA LYS A 15 0.76 5.08 20.28
C LYS A 15 -0.71 4.65 20.41
N ARG A 16 -1.46 5.32 21.28
CA ARG A 16 -2.92 5.17 21.36
C ARG A 16 -3.58 6.29 20.58
N TYR A 17 -4.26 5.94 19.50
CA TYR A 17 -5.05 6.89 18.73
C TYR A 17 -6.42 7.03 19.38
N PHE A 18 -6.90 8.27 19.52
CA PHE A 18 -8.25 8.54 20.01
C PHE A 18 -9.33 8.32 18.94
N ARG A 19 -8.92 8.20 17.67
CA ARG A 19 -9.76 7.86 16.52
C ARG A 19 -9.08 6.75 15.73
N ASP A 20 -9.81 5.70 15.39
CA ASP A 20 -9.26 4.49 14.77
C ASP A 20 -8.68 4.71 13.36
N PHE A 21 -9.04 5.79 12.67
CA PHE A 21 -8.63 6.07 11.28
C PHE A 21 -7.37 6.95 11.14
N THR A 22 -6.96 7.64 12.21
CA THR A 22 -5.83 8.59 12.17
C THR A 22 -4.49 8.01 11.68
N PRO A 23 -4.07 6.78 12.04
CA PRO A 23 -2.80 6.23 11.53
C PRO A 23 -2.79 6.04 10.01
N GLY A 24 -3.95 5.69 9.43
CA GLY A 24 -4.10 5.56 7.98
C GLY A 24 -3.99 6.91 7.31
N ASP A 25 -4.69 7.92 7.83
CA ASP A 25 -4.65 9.29 7.32
C ASP A 25 -3.23 9.89 7.37
N ASP A 26 -2.51 9.67 8.47
CA ASP A 26 -1.12 10.11 8.64
C ASP A 26 -0.21 9.50 7.56
N PHE A 27 -0.37 8.20 7.28
CA PHE A 27 0.39 7.53 6.22
C PHE A 27 0.01 8.02 4.82
N TYR A 28 -1.28 8.21 4.54
CA TYR A 28 -1.74 8.76 3.26
C TYR A 28 -1.18 10.17 3.02
N GLN A 29 -1.16 11.02 4.05
CA GLN A 29 -0.56 12.35 3.96
C GLN A 29 0.94 12.27 3.66
N ALA A 30 1.68 11.40 4.36
CA ALA A 30 3.11 11.19 4.11
C ALA A 30 3.39 10.70 2.68
N LEU A 31 2.53 9.83 2.11
CA LEU A 31 2.63 9.43 0.71
C LEU A 31 2.45 10.62 -0.23
N ILE A 32 1.41 11.44 -0.04
CA ILE A 32 1.16 12.63 -0.86
C ILE A 32 2.36 13.57 -0.82
N ASP A 33 2.89 13.83 0.38
CA ASP A 33 4.04 14.72 0.55
C ASP A 33 5.31 14.17 -0.11
N THR A 34 5.49 12.84 -0.14
CA THR A 34 6.61 12.20 -0.84
C THR A 34 6.58 12.44 -2.35
N HIS A 35 5.38 12.61 -2.92
CA HIS A 35 5.20 12.88 -4.36
C HIS A 35 5.22 14.36 -4.73
N ARG A 36 5.25 15.27 -3.75
CA ARG A 36 5.22 16.71 -3.99
C ARG A 36 6.44 17.12 -4.83
N ASP A 37 6.21 18.02 -5.79
CA ASP A 37 7.21 18.59 -6.70
C ASP A 37 7.91 17.57 -7.63
N LEU A 38 7.39 16.34 -7.72
CA LEU A 38 7.87 15.33 -8.66
C LEU A 38 7.05 15.34 -9.96
N SER A 39 7.73 15.12 -11.09
CA SER A 39 7.07 14.75 -12.35
C SER A 39 6.42 13.37 -12.25
N ASP A 40 5.49 13.08 -13.16
CA ASP A 40 4.81 11.78 -13.23
C ASP A 40 5.79 10.61 -13.32
N ALA A 41 6.85 10.75 -14.12
CA ALA A 41 7.88 9.71 -14.28
C ALA A 41 8.67 9.48 -12.98
N GLN A 42 8.99 10.55 -12.24
CA GLN A 42 9.66 10.45 -10.95
C GLN A 42 8.73 9.84 -9.89
N SER A 43 7.45 10.23 -9.88
CA SER A 43 6.43 9.64 -9.01
C SER A 43 6.26 8.14 -9.28
N ALA A 44 6.24 7.71 -10.53
CA ALA A 44 6.22 6.28 -10.88
C ALA A 44 7.46 5.54 -10.37
N LEU A 45 8.65 6.16 -10.46
CA LEU A 45 9.88 5.59 -9.93
C LEU A 45 9.88 5.47 -8.40
N VAL A 46 9.34 6.47 -7.69
CA VAL A 46 9.13 6.41 -6.23
C VAL A 46 8.23 5.24 -5.87
N ASN A 47 7.11 5.06 -6.56
CA ASN A 47 6.20 3.94 -6.32
C ASN A 47 6.88 2.59 -6.53
N ALA A 48 7.62 2.42 -7.63
CA ALA A 48 8.36 1.18 -7.89
C ALA A 48 9.39 0.87 -6.79
N LYS A 49 10.14 1.89 -6.34
CA LYS A 49 11.11 1.72 -5.23
C LYS A 49 10.42 1.39 -3.91
N LEU A 50 9.33 2.08 -3.58
CA LEU A 50 8.57 1.85 -2.35
C LEU A 50 8.00 0.43 -2.32
N ILE A 51 7.43 -0.05 -3.43
CA ILE A 51 6.94 -1.43 -3.57
C ILE A 51 8.05 -2.44 -3.26
N LEU A 52 9.25 -2.26 -3.82
CA LEU A 52 10.37 -3.17 -3.57
C LEU A 52 10.86 -3.14 -2.11
N LEU A 53 10.93 -1.96 -1.50
CA LEU A 53 11.29 -1.80 -0.09
C LEU A 53 10.29 -2.49 0.83
N LEU A 54 8.99 -2.27 0.60
CA LEU A 54 7.92 -2.91 1.37
C LEU A 54 7.87 -4.41 1.14
N ALA A 55 8.09 -4.88 -0.09
CA ALA A 55 8.13 -6.31 -0.39
C ALA A 55 9.28 -7.01 0.35
N ASN A 56 10.45 -6.37 0.41
CA ASN A 56 11.58 -6.86 1.20
C ASN A 56 11.27 -6.86 2.71
N HIS A 57 10.56 -5.85 3.21
CA HIS A 57 10.15 -5.79 4.61
C HIS A 57 9.12 -6.88 4.97
N VAL A 58 8.15 -7.16 4.08
CA VAL A 58 7.15 -8.22 4.25
C VAL A 58 7.79 -9.60 4.22
N GLY A 59 8.68 -9.88 3.26
CA GLY A 59 9.47 -11.12 3.18
C GLY A 59 8.71 -12.41 2.85
N ASP A 60 7.40 -12.49 3.09
CA ASP A 60 6.57 -13.67 2.81
C ASP A 60 6.11 -13.71 1.34
N MET A 61 6.65 -14.66 0.58
CA MET A 61 6.34 -14.85 -0.84
C MET A 61 4.87 -15.25 -1.10
N HIS A 62 4.18 -15.88 -0.16
CA HIS A 62 2.75 -16.19 -0.32
C HIS A 62 1.92 -14.90 -0.29
N VAL A 63 2.19 -14.02 0.67
CA VAL A 63 1.56 -12.69 0.78
C VAL A 63 1.81 -11.87 -0.49
N LEU A 64 3.07 -11.82 -0.96
CA LEU A 64 3.43 -11.04 -2.14
C LEU A 64 2.75 -11.55 -3.42
N ARG A 65 2.69 -12.87 -3.61
CA ARG A 65 2.02 -13.47 -4.79
C ARG A 65 0.51 -13.24 -4.76
N GLU A 66 -0.12 -13.35 -3.61
CA GLU A 66 -1.55 -13.07 -3.42
C GLU A 66 -1.86 -11.60 -3.71
N ALA A 67 -1.04 -10.67 -3.20
CA ALA A 67 -1.17 -9.25 -3.48
C ALA A 67 -1.05 -8.91 -4.98
N LEU A 68 -0.06 -9.49 -5.67
CA LEU A 68 0.11 -9.29 -7.12
C LEU A 68 -1.08 -9.84 -7.93
N ALA A 69 -1.63 -10.98 -7.53
CA ALA A 69 -2.78 -11.58 -8.20
C ALA A 69 -4.03 -10.69 -8.04
N LEU A 70 -4.31 -10.19 -6.83
CA LEU A 70 -5.43 -9.30 -6.56
C LEU A 70 -5.28 -7.95 -7.29
N ALA A 71 -4.10 -7.33 -7.22
CA ALA A 71 -3.84 -6.04 -7.88
C ALA A 71 -4.04 -6.11 -9.42
N ARG A 72 -3.80 -7.28 -10.03
CA ARG A 72 -4.05 -7.50 -11.46
C ARG A 72 -5.52 -7.80 -11.75
N ALA A 73 -6.21 -8.53 -10.87
CA ALA A 73 -7.59 -8.95 -11.08
C ALA A 73 -8.55 -7.76 -11.24
N ASP A 74 -8.32 -6.69 -10.47
CA ASP A 74 -9.16 -5.49 -10.48
C ASP A 74 -9.06 -4.69 -11.80
N LEU A 75 -7.98 -4.87 -12.56
CA LEU A 75 -7.79 -4.22 -13.86
C LEU A 75 -8.40 -5.01 -15.03
N ILE A 76 -8.77 -6.28 -14.81
CA ILE A 76 -9.34 -7.18 -15.82
C ILE A 76 -10.88 -7.21 -15.74
N GLN A 77 -11.48 -6.61 -14.69
CA GLN A 77 -12.91 -6.38 -14.62
C GLN A 77 -13.28 -5.26 -15.62
N GLU A 78 -13.76 -5.63 -16.81
CA GLU A 78 -14.36 -4.68 -17.77
C GLU A 78 -15.45 -3.82 -17.10
N PRO A 79 -15.65 -2.56 -17.51
CA PRO A 79 -16.75 -1.76 -17.02
C PRO A 79 -18.07 -2.47 -17.35
N LYS A 80 -18.85 -2.80 -16.32
CA LYS A 80 -20.25 -3.18 -16.52
C LYS A 80 -20.94 -1.96 -17.18
N LEU A 81 -21.25 -2.12 -18.46
CA LEU A 81 -22.09 -1.23 -19.27
C LEU A 81 -23.37 -0.83 -18.52
#